data_AF-A0A925GS35-F1
#
_entry.id   AF-A0A925GS35-F1
#
_cell.length_a   1.000
_cell.length_b   1.000
_cell.length_c   1.000
_cell.angle_alpha   90.00
_cell.angle_beta   90.00
_cell.angle_gamma   90.00
#
_symmetry.space_group_name_H-M   'P 1'
#
loop_
_entity.id
_entity.type
_entity.pdbx_description
1 polymer ?
#
loop_
_entity_poly.entity_id
_entity_poly.type
_entity_poly.pdbx_seq_one_letter_code
_entity_poly.pdbx_strand_id
1 'polypeptide(L)'
;MHFIDPHIHMTSRTTNDYEAMAGAGVVAIIEPAFWLGQPRTELGTFKDYYSSLIGWERFRASQFGIKHYCTIGLNSKEANNEALAEQVLALLPLFLTKEGVVGVGEIGYDDQTKAEEKYFRRQLELAIETNLPVQIQRDIFESKVAKASGKLLGHIETQGFGHLCRSDFKSHQIIVMAHPEFAKTQFAH
;
A
#
# COMPACT_ATOMS: atom_id res chain seq x y z
N MET A 1 3.89 10.75 -23.97
CA MET A 1 3.84 11.22 -22.57
C MET A 1 4.04 10.00 -21.68
N HIS A 2 4.77 10.12 -20.58
CA HIS A 2 5.01 8.99 -19.67
C HIS A 2 4.08 9.11 -18.46
N PHE A 3 3.49 7.99 -18.06
CA PHE A 3 2.53 7.92 -16.96
C PHE A 3 2.97 6.91 -15.89
N ILE A 4 2.53 7.17 -14.66
CA ILE A 4 2.59 6.21 -13.55
C ILE A 4 1.15 5.83 -13.22
N ASP A 5 0.84 4.54 -13.19
CA ASP A 5 -0.45 4.07 -12.65
C ASP A 5 -0.31 3.90 -11.12
N PRO A 6 -0.95 4.75 -10.31
CA PRO A 6 -0.76 4.73 -8.86
C PRO A 6 -1.51 3.58 -8.18
N HIS A 7 -2.35 2.82 -8.88
CA HIS A 7 -3.15 1.75 -8.27
C HIS A 7 -3.63 0.72 -9.29
N ILE A 8 -2.92 -0.41 -9.39
CA ILE A 8 -3.34 -1.53 -10.23
C ILE A 8 -2.94 -2.89 -9.64
N HIS A 9 -3.83 -3.87 -9.66
CA HIS A 9 -3.54 -5.23 -9.16
C HIS A 9 -3.10 -6.15 -10.30
N MET A 10 -1.81 -6.16 -10.61
CA MET A 10 -1.29 -6.93 -11.74
C MET A 10 -1.35 -8.43 -11.54
N THR A 11 -1.30 -8.93 -10.30
CA THR A 11 -1.51 -10.36 -10.00
C THR A 11 -2.79 -10.92 -10.65
N SER A 12 -3.80 -10.08 -10.86
CA SER A 12 -5.09 -10.42 -11.50
C SER A 12 -5.18 -10.03 -12.99
N ARG A 13 -4.06 -9.67 -13.62
CA ARG A 13 -3.97 -9.14 -14.99
C ARG A 13 -3.10 -10.01 -15.89
N THR A 14 -3.42 -9.98 -17.17
CA THR A 14 -2.70 -10.71 -18.21
C THR A 14 -1.46 -9.94 -18.68
N THR A 15 -0.58 -10.60 -19.43
CA THR A 15 0.53 -9.92 -20.11
C THR A 15 0.06 -8.94 -21.18
N ASN A 16 -1.09 -9.20 -21.81
CA ASN A 16 -1.69 -8.27 -22.78
C ASN A 16 -2.01 -6.91 -22.12
N ASP A 17 -2.38 -6.91 -20.84
CA ASP A 17 -2.60 -5.67 -20.09
C ASP A 17 -1.29 -4.87 -19.97
N TYR A 18 -0.15 -5.52 -19.70
CA TYR A 18 1.15 -4.83 -19.70
C TYR A 18 1.53 -4.26 -21.06
N GLU A 19 1.31 -5.01 -22.15
CA GLU A 19 1.57 -4.51 -23.51
C GLU A 19 0.73 -3.28 -23.83
N ALA A 20 -0.57 -3.33 -23.48
CA ALA A 20 -1.47 -2.20 -23.67
C ALA A 20 -1.07 -0.98 -22.83
N MET A 21 -0.67 -1.20 -21.57
CA MET A 21 -0.19 -0.15 -20.67
C MET A 21 1.08 0.51 -21.19
N ALA A 22 2.05 -0.28 -21.64
CA ALA A 22 3.29 0.21 -22.24
C ALA A 22 2.99 1.02 -23.52
N GLY A 23 2.10 0.50 -24.38
CA GLY A 23 1.63 1.20 -25.59
C GLY A 23 0.91 2.52 -25.30
N ALA A 24 0.23 2.63 -24.16
CA ALA A 24 -0.39 3.86 -23.68
C ALA A 24 0.59 4.83 -23.00
N GLY A 25 1.87 4.44 -22.83
CA GLY A 25 2.92 5.27 -22.24
C GLY A 25 3.08 5.12 -20.73
N VAL A 26 2.49 4.09 -20.11
CA VAL A 26 2.76 3.77 -18.70
C VAL A 26 4.18 3.24 -18.55
N VAL A 27 4.96 3.85 -17.65
CA VAL A 27 6.37 3.48 -17.40
C VAL A 27 6.61 2.92 -16.01
N ALA A 28 5.67 3.14 -15.09
CA ALA A 28 5.71 2.58 -13.76
C ALA A 28 4.30 2.35 -13.20
N ILE A 29 4.18 1.43 -12.27
CA ILE A 29 2.93 1.10 -11.59
C ILE A 29 3.14 0.92 -10.09
N ILE A 30 2.08 1.12 -9.31
CA ILE A 30 2.02 0.77 -7.90
C ILE A 30 0.92 -0.27 -7.71
N GLU A 31 1.30 -1.48 -7.31
CA GLU A 31 0.38 -2.59 -7.00
C GLU A 31 0.19 -2.75 -5.49
N PRO A 32 -1.01 -2.46 -4.95
CA PRO A 32 -1.29 -2.73 -3.56
C PRO A 32 -1.54 -4.22 -3.34
N ALA A 33 -1.02 -4.75 -2.23
CA ALA A 33 -1.44 -6.04 -1.73
C ALA A 33 -2.96 -6.02 -1.50
N PHE A 34 -3.68 -6.99 -2.08
CA PHE A 34 -5.13 -7.03 -2.05
C PHE A 34 -5.69 -8.40 -1.65
N TRP A 35 -7.01 -8.45 -1.44
CA TRP A 35 -7.74 -9.66 -1.07
C TRP A 35 -8.02 -10.56 -2.27
N LEU A 36 -7.71 -11.86 -2.16
CA LEU A 36 -7.65 -12.80 -3.29
C LEU A 36 -9.01 -13.40 -3.72
N GLY A 37 -10.15 -12.82 -3.31
CA GLY A 37 -11.46 -13.45 -3.53
C GLY A 37 -11.87 -14.43 -2.43
N GLN A 38 -10.96 -14.76 -1.51
CA GLN A 38 -11.20 -15.60 -0.33
C GLN A 38 -10.23 -15.23 0.81
N PRO A 39 -10.64 -15.29 2.09
CA PRO A 39 -9.73 -15.00 3.20
C PRO A 39 -8.63 -16.05 3.28
N ARG A 40 -7.36 -15.61 3.24
CA ARG A 40 -6.23 -16.51 3.49
C ARG A 40 -6.36 -17.11 4.90
N THR A 41 -6.07 -18.40 5.02
CA THR A 41 -6.17 -19.15 6.28
C THR A 41 -4.83 -19.34 6.97
N GLU A 42 -3.72 -19.16 6.24
CA GLU A 42 -2.37 -19.46 6.69
C GLU A 42 -1.42 -18.29 6.46
N LEU A 43 -0.48 -18.10 7.38
CA LEU A 43 0.58 -17.08 7.26
C LEU A 43 1.45 -17.31 6.02
N GLY A 44 1.68 -18.57 5.66
CA GLY A 44 2.48 -18.94 4.49
C GLY A 44 1.98 -18.28 3.21
N THR A 45 0.66 -18.21 3.01
CA THR A 45 0.07 -17.58 1.82
C THR A 45 0.33 -16.07 1.77
N PHE A 46 0.37 -15.38 2.92
CA PHE A 46 0.78 -13.98 2.96
C PHE A 46 2.24 -13.81 2.55
N LYS A 47 3.12 -14.63 3.13
CA LYS A 47 4.55 -14.60 2.83
C LYS A 47 4.83 -14.83 1.35
N ASP A 48 4.24 -15.88 0.77
CA ASP A 48 4.47 -16.22 -0.64
C ASP A 48 3.87 -15.19 -1.58
N TYR A 49 2.69 -14.64 -1.24
CA TYR A 49 2.08 -13.55 -2.01
C TYR A 49 2.92 -12.27 -1.99
N TYR A 50 3.39 -11.83 -0.82
CA TYR A 50 4.27 -10.66 -0.73
C TYR A 50 5.60 -10.88 -1.45
N SER A 51 6.16 -12.10 -1.39
CA SER A 51 7.34 -12.48 -2.18
C SER A 51 7.08 -12.43 -3.69
N SER A 52 5.88 -12.83 -4.14
CA SER A 52 5.48 -12.70 -5.54
C SER A 52 5.41 -11.24 -5.98
N LEU A 53 4.85 -10.34 -5.17
CA LEU A 53 4.77 -8.91 -5.49
C LEU A 53 6.16 -8.28 -5.67
N ILE A 54 7.07 -8.47 -4.71
CA ILE A 54 8.40 -7.85 -4.76
C ILE A 54 9.35 -8.51 -5.77
N GLY A 55 9.11 -9.78 -6.09
CA GLY A 55 9.97 -10.59 -6.94
C GLY A 55 9.38 -10.82 -8.32
N TRP A 56 8.40 -11.71 -8.42
CA TRP A 56 7.85 -12.17 -9.69
C TRP A 56 7.15 -11.05 -10.46
N GLU A 57 6.28 -10.26 -9.83
CA GLU A 57 5.55 -9.18 -10.51
C GLU A 57 6.48 -8.09 -11.01
N ARG A 58 7.56 -7.83 -10.26
CA ARG A 58 8.63 -6.93 -10.70
C ARG A 58 9.37 -7.45 -11.92
N PHE A 59 9.72 -8.73 -11.92
CA PHE A 59 10.31 -9.37 -13.10
C PHE A 59 9.33 -9.33 -14.28
N ARG A 60 8.07 -9.68 -14.06
CA ARG A 60 7.04 -9.74 -15.10
C ARG A 60 6.80 -8.37 -15.76
N ALA A 61 6.65 -7.31 -14.97
CA ALA A 61 6.49 -5.94 -15.48
C ALA A 61 7.72 -5.47 -16.29
N SER A 62 8.93 -5.85 -15.85
CA SER A 62 10.17 -5.42 -16.51
C SER A 62 10.29 -5.93 -17.95
N GLN A 63 9.66 -7.06 -18.28
CA GLN A 63 9.65 -7.61 -19.64
C GLN A 63 8.93 -6.69 -20.65
N PHE A 64 8.10 -5.78 -20.16
CA PHE A 64 7.35 -4.79 -20.96
C PHE A 64 7.89 -3.37 -20.79
N GLY A 65 9.04 -3.19 -20.13
CA GLY A 65 9.63 -1.88 -19.87
C GLY A 65 8.92 -1.08 -18.77
N ILE A 66 8.09 -1.73 -17.94
CA ILE A 66 7.36 -1.08 -16.84
C ILE A 66 8.05 -1.38 -15.50
N LYS A 67 8.33 -0.33 -14.71
CA LYS A 67 8.81 -0.46 -13.34
C LYS A 67 7.64 -0.81 -12.41
N HIS A 68 7.76 -1.92 -11.67
CA HIS A 68 6.77 -2.31 -10.67
C HIS A 68 7.22 -1.85 -9.28
N TYR A 69 6.29 -1.20 -8.58
CA TYR A 69 6.36 -0.91 -7.15
C TYR A 69 5.11 -1.49 -6.50
N CYS A 70 5.14 -1.69 -5.19
CA CYS A 70 3.98 -2.18 -4.46
C CYS A 70 3.79 -1.53 -3.10
N THR A 71 2.57 -1.58 -2.59
CA THR A 71 2.29 -1.33 -1.17
C THR A 71 1.92 -2.66 -0.50
N ILE A 72 2.34 -2.83 0.75
CA ILE A 72 2.14 -4.09 1.49
C ILE A 72 1.37 -3.81 2.77
N GLY A 73 0.34 -4.63 3.03
CA GLY A 73 -0.51 -4.52 4.21
C GLY A 73 -1.39 -5.75 4.41
N LEU A 74 -2.06 -5.78 5.55
CA LEU A 74 -3.14 -6.67 5.91
C LEU A 74 -4.47 -6.06 5.47
N ASN A 75 -5.21 -6.80 4.65
CA ASN A 75 -6.55 -6.42 4.21
C ASN A 75 -7.56 -6.48 5.37
N SER A 76 -8.55 -5.58 5.37
CA SER A 76 -9.60 -5.48 6.39
C SER A 76 -10.39 -6.77 6.57
N LYS A 77 -10.74 -7.47 5.48
CA LYS A 77 -11.51 -8.73 5.54
C LYS A 77 -10.79 -9.80 6.35
N GLU A 78 -9.45 -9.83 6.26
CA GLU A 78 -8.60 -10.83 6.94
C GLU A 78 -8.20 -10.39 8.34
N ALA A 79 -8.39 -9.11 8.69
CA ALA A 79 -8.16 -8.57 10.02
C ALA A 79 -9.11 -9.17 11.08
N ASN A 80 -10.26 -9.70 10.67
CA ASN A 80 -11.23 -10.33 11.55
C ASN A 80 -10.79 -11.70 12.10
N ASN A 81 -9.76 -12.33 11.51
CA ASN A 81 -9.08 -13.47 12.10
C ASN A 81 -7.87 -12.97 12.92
N GLU A 82 -8.11 -12.58 14.17
CA GLU A 82 -7.08 -11.93 15.00
C GLU A 82 -5.80 -12.76 15.15
N ALA A 83 -5.92 -14.08 15.32
CA ALA A 83 -4.77 -14.96 15.47
C ALA A 83 -3.86 -14.97 14.23
N LEU A 84 -4.44 -14.87 13.04
CA LEU A 84 -3.69 -14.74 11.79
C LEU A 84 -3.20 -13.31 11.59
N ALA A 85 -4.04 -12.31 11.89
CA ALA A 85 -3.69 -10.90 11.77
C ALA A 85 -2.47 -10.53 12.61
N GLU A 86 -2.35 -11.01 13.86
CA GLU A 86 -1.15 -10.80 14.68
C GLU A 86 0.12 -11.36 14.01
N GLN A 87 0.02 -12.56 13.43
CA GLN A 87 1.14 -13.18 12.72
C GLN A 87 1.54 -12.39 11.47
N VAL A 88 0.55 -11.87 10.72
CA VAL A 88 0.80 -11.03 9.54
C VAL A 88 1.42 -9.69 9.95
N LEU A 89 0.92 -9.04 11.00
CA LEU A 89 1.51 -7.79 11.52
C LEU A 89 2.97 -7.97 11.94
N ALA A 90 3.32 -9.11 12.54
CA ALA A 90 4.71 -9.45 12.85
C ALA A 90 5.57 -9.69 11.60
N LEU A 91 4.96 -10.09 10.48
CA LEU A 91 5.62 -10.31 9.20
C LEU A 91 5.86 -9.00 8.42
N LEU A 92 4.96 -8.01 8.53
CA LEU A 92 5.01 -6.78 7.71
C LEU A 92 6.37 -6.05 7.75
N PRO A 93 7.04 -5.83 8.91
CA PRO A 93 8.31 -5.08 8.94
C PRO A 93 9.40 -5.69 8.04
N LEU A 94 9.41 -7.02 7.88
CA LEU A 94 10.36 -7.70 7.01
C LEU A 94 10.17 -7.33 5.53
N PHE A 95 8.94 -7.10 5.11
CA PHE A 95 8.59 -6.77 3.73
C PHE A 95 8.60 -5.27 3.47
N LEU A 96 8.16 -4.45 4.41
CA LEU A 96 8.15 -2.98 4.29
C LEU A 96 9.56 -2.39 4.06
N THR A 97 10.61 -3.11 4.44
CA THR A 97 12.01 -2.70 4.25
C THR A 97 12.62 -3.19 2.92
N LYS A 98 11.84 -3.84 2.05
CA LYS A 98 12.32 -4.39 0.77
C LYS A 98 12.27 -3.36 -0.34
N GLU A 99 13.22 -3.47 -1.26
CA GLU A 99 13.27 -2.63 -2.46
C GLU A 99 12.01 -2.84 -3.33
N GLY A 100 11.43 -1.75 -3.82
CA GLY A 100 10.19 -1.77 -4.60
C GLY A 100 8.92 -1.66 -3.75
N VAL A 101 9.03 -1.81 -2.42
CA VAL A 101 7.92 -1.51 -1.50
C VAL A 101 7.94 -0.02 -1.20
N VAL A 102 6.88 0.68 -1.61
CA VAL A 102 6.80 2.15 -1.54
C VAL A 102 5.80 2.64 -0.51
N GLY A 103 5.09 1.75 0.19
CA GLY A 103 4.07 2.16 1.16
C GLY A 103 3.44 1.00 1.91
N VAL A 104 2.69 1.35 2.96
CA VAL A 104 1.78 0.44 3.68
C VAL A 104 0.42 0.50 3.00
N GLY A 105 -0.08 -0.60 2.46
CA GLY A 105 -1.31 -0.57 1.67
C GLY A 105 -1.64 -1.86 0.91
N GLU A 106 -2.84 -1.99 0.35
CA GLU A 106 -4.00 -1.10 0.59
C GLU A 106 -4.68 -1.50 1.90
N ILE A 107 -4.88 -0.53 2.80
CA ILE A 107 -5.45 -0.80 4.13
C ILE A 107 -6.76 -0.02 4.34
N GLY A 108 -7.67 -0.58 5.12
CA GLY A 108 -8.89 0.13 5.49
C GLY A 108 -9.89 -0.66 6.28
N TYR A 109 -11.17 -0.47 5.95
CA TYR A 109 -12.32 -1.10 6.60
C TYR A 109 -13.17 -1.83 5.56
N ASP A 110 -13.80 -2.90 5.98
CA ASP A 110 -14.85 -3.60 5.23
C ASP A 110 -16.15 -3.54 6.04
N ASP A 111 -16.24 -4.30 7.13
CA ASP A 111 -17.42 -4.35 8.01
C ASP A 111 -17.32 -3.40 9.22
N GLN A 112 -16.22 -2.64 9.32
CA GLN A 112 -15.95 -1.68 10.40
C GLN A 112 -15.95 -2.31 11.80
N THR A 113 -15.42 -3.53 11.90
CA THR A 113 -15.34 -4.25 13.16
C THR A 113 -14.27 -3.65 14.09
N LYS A 114 -14.32 -4.03 15.37
CA LYS A 114 -13.26 -3.67 16.33
C LYS A 114 -11.90 -4.22 15.95
N ALA A 115 -11.87 -5.41 15.32
CA ALA A 115 -10.63 -6.03 14.86
C ALA A 115 -10.05 -5.23 13.69
N GLU A 116 -10.87 -4.85 12.71
CA GLU A 116 -10.43 -3.98 11.61
C GLU A 116 -9.88 -2.64 12.13
N GLU A 117 -10.55 -2.01 13.09
CA GLU A 117 -10.05 -0.76 13.69
C GLU A 117 -8.69 -0.97 14.37
N LYS A 118 -8.56 -2.03 15.19
CA LYS A 118 -7.31 -2.38 15.86
C LYS A 118 -6.18 -2.53 14.86
N TYR A 119 -6.35 -3.34 13.82
CA TYR A 119 -5.27 -3.61 12.86
C TYR A 119 -5.02 -2.48 11.87
N PHE A 120 -6.04 -1.69 11.53
CA PHE A 120 -5.85 -0.46 10.78
C PHE A 120 -4.92 0.50 11.54
N ARG A 121 -5.17 0.74 12.83
CA ARG A 121 -4.30 1.59 13.69
C ARG A 121 -2.87 1.07 13.77
N ARG A 122 -2.70 -0.25 13.97
CA ARG A 122 -1.38 -0.89 14.03
C ARG A 122 -0.58 -0.73 12.73
N GLN A 123 -1.24 -0.77 11.58
CA GLN A 123 -0.59 -0.55 10.29
C GLN A 123 -0.20 0.91 10.07
N LEU A 124 -0.98 1.87 10.59
CA LEU A 124 -0.58 3.28 10.60
C LEU A 124 0.65 3.52 11.51
N GLU A 125 0.72 2.85 12.66
CA GLU A 125 1.91 2.89 13.52
C GLU A 125 3.14 2.36 12.80
N LEU A 126 3.03 1.22 12.10
CA LEU A 126 4.10 0.67 11.27
C LEU A 126 4.53 1.63 10.17
N ALA A 127 3.58 2.31 9.50
CA ALA A 127 3.91 3.30 8.48
C ALA A 127 4.77 4.46 9.03
N ILE A 128 4.44 4.94 10.24
CA ILE A 128 5.24 5.95 10.95
C ILE A 128 6.63 5.39 11.29
N GLU A 129 6.70 4.19 11.86
CA GLU A 129 7.97 3.56 12.28
C GLU A 129 8.92 3.30 11.10
N THR A 130 8.36 2.93 9.95
CA THR A 130 9.10 2.67 8.71
C THR A 130 9.32 3.91 7.85
N ASN A 131 8.73 5.06 8.22
CA ASN A 131 8.71 6.28 7.42
C ASN A 131 8.27 6.01 5.96
N LEU A 132 7.18 5.25 5.82
CA LEU A 132 6.53 4.96 4.53
C LEU A 132 5.18 5.65 4.41
N PRO A 133 4.77 6.05 3.20
CA PRO A 133 3.41 6.53 2.97
C PRO A 133 2.38 5.39 3.13
N VAL A 134 1.12 5.77 3.30
CA VAL A 134 -0.02 4.85 3.44
C VAL A 134 -0.96 5.00 2.26
N GLN A 135 -1.38 3.87 1.68
CA GLN A 135 -2.44 3.78 0.70
C GLN A 135 -3.72 3.23 1.34
N ILE A 136 -4.78 4.04 1.29
CA ILE A 136 -6.02 3.82 2.04
C ILE A 136 -7.16 3.49 1.07
N GLN A 137 -7.98 2.49 1.42
CA GLN A 137 -9.22 2.17 0.72
C GLN A 137 -10.23 3.33 0.77
N ARG A 138 -10.99 3.51 -0.32
CA ARG A 138 -11.92 4.64 -0.56
C ARG A 138 -12.98 4.90 0.54
N ASP A 139 -13.24 3.97 1.46
CA ASP A 139 -14.39 4.03 2.38
C ASP A 139 -14.08 4.52 3.81
N ILE A 140 -12.95 5.21 4.01
CA ILE A 140 -12.57 5.75 5.34
C ILE A 140 -12.76 7.27 5.40
N PHE A 141 -13.64 7.73 6.29
CA PHE A 141 -13.77 9.16 6.59
C PHE A 141 -12.52 9.71 7.29
N GLU A 142 -12.09 10.92 6.93
CA GLU A 142 -10.90 11.60 7.48
C GLU A 142 -10.91 11.66 9.01
N SER A 143 -12.09 11.81 9.61
CA SER A 143 -12.29 11.85 11.06
C SER A 143 -11.92 10.55 11.77
N LYS A 144 -11.97 9.40 11.08
CA LYS A 144 -11.51 8.11 11.62
C LYS A 144 -10.00 7.95 11.51
N VAL A 145 -9.38 8.46 10.43
CA VAL A 145 -7.92 8.48 10.27
C VAL A 145 -7.28 9.38 11.32
N ALA A 146 -7.83 10.58 11.54
CA ALA A 146 -7.37 11.52 12.56
C ALA A 146 -7.51 10.95 13.99
N LYS A 147 -8.51 10.11 14.26
CA LYS A 147 -8.70 9.45 15.57
C LYS A 147 -7.82 8.20 15.76
N ALA A 148 -7.23 7.67 14.69
CA ALA A 148 -6.59 6.37 14.68
C ALA A 148 -5.27 6.33 15.48
N SER A 149 -4.58 7.46 15.69
CA SER A 149 -3.38 7.46 16.54
C SER A 149 -3.06 8.86 17.10
N GLY A 150 -2.89 8.97 18.41
CA GLY A 150 -2.40 10.19 19.06
C GLY A 150 -0.96 10.54 18.65
N LYS A 151 -0.16 9.54 18.25
CA LYS A 151 1.17 9.75 17.65
C LYS A 151 1.07 10.30 16.22
N LEU A 152 0.07 9.86 15.45
CA LEU A 152 -0.21 10.37 14.10
C LEU A 152 -0.64 11.84 14.14
N LEU A 153 -1.52 12.21 15.07
CA LEU A 153 -1.89 13.62 15.31
C LEU A 153 -0.68 14.47 15.70
N GLY A 154 0.16 14.02 16.63
CA GLY A 154 1.38 14.73 17.01
C GLY A 154 2.40 14.86 15.86
N HIS A 155 2.49 13.86 14.97
CA HIS A 155 3.32 13.92 13.77
C HIS A 155 2.76 14.90 12.71
N ILE A 156 1.44 14.91 12.53
CA ILE A 156 0.73 15.85 11.63
C ILE A 156 0.85 17.30 12.13
N GLU A 157 0.75 17.52 13.44
CA GLU A 157 0.87 18.85 14.07
C GLU A 157 2.29 19.42 14.04
N THR A 158 3.32 18.55 14.04
CA THR A 158 4.74 18.97 14.05
C THR A 158 5.34 19.19 12.66
N GLN A 159 4.84 18.51 11.61
CA GLN A 159 5.40 18.60 10.24
C GLN A 159 4.56 19.46 9.28
N GLY A 160 3.32 19.80 9.64
CA GLY A 160 2.39 20.55 8.78
C GLY A 160 1.91 19.75 7.56
N PHE A 161 0.92 20.27 6.84
CA PHE A 161 0.28 19.62 5.68
C PHE A 161 1.15 19.53 4.41
N GLY A 162 2.47 19.75 4.50
CA GLY A 162 3.38 19.89 3.37
C GLY A 162 3.66 18.62 2.55
N HIS A 163 3.08 17.47 2.92
CA HIS A 163 3.39 16.15 2.33
C HIS A 163 2.18 15.44 1.69
N LEU A 164 1.10 16.17 1.41
CA LEU A 164 -0.04 15.68 0.64
C LEU A 164 0.22 15.88 -0.86
N CYS A 165 0.67 14.84 -1.59
CA CYS A 165 0.73 14.93 -3.05
C CYS A 165 -0.66 14.63 -3.63
N ARG A 166 -1.36 15.67 -4.06
CA ARG A 166 -2.71 15.63 -4.62
C ARG A 166 -2.60 15.70 -6.14
N SER A 167 -2.81 14.59 -6.85
CA SER A 167 -2.91 14.60 -8.32
C SER A 167 -4.38 14.64 -8.76
N ASP A 168 -4.93 15.84 -8.79
CA ASP A 168 -6.01 16.36 -9.64
C ASP A 168 -7.06 15.41 -10.28
N PHE A 169 -7.70 14.53 -9.51
CA PHE A 169 -8.99 13.95 -9.86
C PHE A 169 -10.00 14.12 -8.71
N LYS A 170 -11.21 14.55 -9.06
CA LYS A 170 -12.23 15.13 -8.16
C LYS A 170 -12.46 14.36 -6.86
N SER A 171 -12.51 15.11 -5.74
CA SER A 171 -13.05 14.83 -4.40
C SER A 171 -12.86 13.40 -3.85
N HIS A 172 -12.25 13.30 -2.65
CA HIS A 172 -12.01 12.08 -1.86
C HIS A 172 -10.72 11.32 -2.24
N GLN A 173 -9.64 11.58 -1.52
CA GLN A 173 -8.52 10.63 -1.26
C GLN A 173 -7.44 11.34 -0.41
N ILE A 174 -7.26 10.89 0.83
CA ILE A 174 -6.12 11.27 1.67
C ILE A 174 -4.96 10.32 1.35
N ILE A 175 -3.85 10.89 0.92
CA ILE A 175 -2.54 10.25 0.93
C ILE A 175 -1.85 10.69 2.23
N VAL A 176 -1.61 9.77 3.16
CA VAL A 176 -0.74 10.06 4.31
C VAL A 176 0.68 9.73 3.86
N MET A 177 1.51 10.74 3.58
CA MET A 177 2.93 10.47 3.28
C MET A 177 3.85 10.74 4.45
N ALA A 178 4.84 9.86 4.51
CA ALA A 178 6.15 10.04 5.08
C ALA A 178 6.97 11.18 4.43
N HIS A 179 8.00 11.59 5.17
CA HIS A 179 8.98 12.66 5.01
C HIS A 179 9.29 13.19 3.58
N PRO A 180 9.53 14.52 3.39
CA PRO A 180 9.82 15.18 2.09
C PRO A 180 11.05 14.70 1.31
N GLU A 181 11.85 13.80 1.88
CA GLU A 181 13.07 13.25 1.26
C GLU A 181 12.82 11.90 0.55
N PHE A 182 11.64 11.28 0.74
CA PHE A 182 11.29 10.01 0.08
C PHE A 182 11.17 10.17 -1.44
N ALA A 183 10.56 11.25 -1.91
CA ALA A 183 10.40 11.53 -3.34
C ALA A 183 11.73 11.86 -4.06
N LYS A 184 12.74 12.37 -3.34
CA LYS A 184 14.02 12.78 -3.92
C LYS A 184 15.01 11.64 -4.11
N THR A 185 14.83 10.53 -3.40
CA THR A 185 15.83 9.46 -3.31
C THR A 185 15.49 8.22 -4.16
N GLN A 186 14.22 7.97 -4.48
CA GLN A 186 13.81 6.77 -5.26
C GLN A 186 13.55 7.02 -6.76
N PHE A 187 13.37 8.27 -7.19
CA PHE A 187 13.04 8.62 -8.58
C PHE A 187 14.12 9.45 -9.28
N ALA A 188 15.28 9.65 -8.63
CA ALA A 188 16.45 10.22 -9.26
C ALA A 188 17.25 9.12 -9.97
N HIS A 189 17.32 9.27 -11.30
CA HIS A 189 18.06 8.48 -12.31
C HIS A 189 17.28 7.34 -12.99
#